data_AF-A0A0F9SEP1-F1
#
_entry.id   AF-A0A0F9SEP1-F1
#
_cell.length_a   1.000
_cell.length_b   1.000
_cell.length_c   1.000
_cell.angle_alpha   90.00
_cell.angle_beta   90.00
_cell.angle_gamma   90.00
#
_symmetry.space_group_name_H-M   'P 1'
#
loop_
_entity.id
_entity.type
_entity.pdbx_description
1 polymer ?
#
loop_
_entity_poly.entity_id
_entity_poly.type
_entity_poly.pdbx_seq_one_letter_code
_entity_poly.pdbx_strand_id
1 'polypeptide(L)' 'MAQFYADIQGSRGAASRMGSKKSGLDGHIRGWDIGARVFMRYNEQTKENECTIDLTSGSNGGGSKRLGVFTLKDLQELIQ' A
#
# COMPACT_ATOMS: atom_id res chain seq x y z
N MET A 1 -19.20 4.61 1.64
CA MET A 1 -18.16 5.62 1.93
C MET A 1 -16.81 4.94 1.79
N ALA A 2 -15.87 5.52 1.04
CA ALA A 2 -14.54 4.92 0.87
C ALA A 2 -13.68 5.20 2.11
N GLN A 3 -12.92 4.20 2.54
CA GLN A 3 -12.03 4.27 3.71
C GLN A 3 -10.57 4.45 3.28
N PHE A 4 -10.24 4.01 2.07
CA PHE A 4 -8.92 4.09 1.49
C PHE A 4 -9.01 4.76 0.13
N TYR A 5 -8.01 5.57 -0.19
CA TYR A 5 -7.87 6.26 -1.46
C TYR A 5 -6.45 6.04 -1.95
N ALA A 6 -6.30 5.81 -3.24
CA ALA A 6 -5.01 5.81 -3.90
C ALA A 6 -5.09 6.64 -5.17
N ASP A 7 -4.04 7.42 -5.37
CA ASP A 7 -3.81 8.20 -6.57
C ASP A 7 -2.46 7.78 -7.14
N ILE A 8 -2.43 7.58 -8.46
CA ILE A 8 -1.22 7.24 -9.19
C ILE A 8 -1.10 8.13 -10.42
N GLN A 9 0.10 8.66 -10.65
CA GLN A 9 0.43 9.46 -11.82
C GLN A 9 1.39 8.69 -12.72
N GLY A 10 1.09 8.64 -14.01
CA GLY A 10 1.98 8.10 -15.04
C GLY A 10 1.93 8.92 -16.31
N SER A 11 2.61 8.44 -17.37
CA SER A 11 2.60 9.09 -18.70
C SER A 11 1.21 9.17 -19.34
N ARG A 12 0.26 8.35 -18.88
CA ARG A 12 -1.15 8.36 -19.31
C ARG A 12 -2.05 9.27 -18.46
N GLY A 13 -1.47 10.06 -17.56
CA GLY A 13 -2.20 10.93 -16.64
C GLY A 13 -2.48 10.28 -15.29
N ALA A 14 -3.28 10.99 -14.48
CA ALA A 14 -3.63 10.58 -13.12
C ALA A 14 -4.77 9.56 -13.13
N ALA A 15 -4.69 8.58 -12.25
CA ALA A 15 -5.77 7.66 -11.97
C ALA A 15 -5.97 7.54 -10.46
N SER A 16 -7.22 7.57 -10.02
CA SER A 16 -7.60 7.36 -8.63
C SER A 16 -8.39 6.07 -8.46
N ARG A 17 -8.21 5.40 -7.32
CA ARG A 17 -8.98 4.21 -6.92
C ARG A 17 -9.36 4.32 -5.46
N MET A 18 -10.53 3.80 -5.14
CA MET A 18 -11.08 3.81 -3.78
C MET A 18 -11.17 2.40 -3.24
N GLY A 19 -10.87 2.26 -1.94
CA GLY A 19 -11.02 1.05 -1.17
C GLY A 19 -12.07 1.21 -0.07
N SER A 20 -12.87 0.17 0.15
CA SER A 20 -13.79 0.07 1.28
C SER A 20 -13.14 -0.65 2.46
N LYS A 21 -13.77 -0.59 3.65
CA LYS A 21 -13.37 -1.38 4.82
C LYS A 21 -13.16 -2.86 4.51
N LYS A 22 -14.06 -3.43 3.69
CA LYS A 22 -14.08 -4.85 3.32
C LYS A 22 -13.05 -5.20 2.25
N SER A 23 -12.84 -4.31 1.28
CA SER A 23 -11.98 -4.58 0.13
C SER A 23 -10.52 -4.17 0.35
N GLY A 24 -10.26 -3.20 1.23
CA GLY A 24 -8.97 -2.54 1.29
C GLY A 24 -8.59 -1.87 -0.04
N LEU A 25 -7.29 -1.67 -0.24
CA LEU A 25 -6.68 -1.18 -1.46
C LEU A 25 -5.32 -1.85 -1.66
N ASP A 26 -5.03 -2.28 -2.89
CA ASP A 26 -3.79 -2.94 -3.28
C ASP A 26 -3.18 -2.21 -4.49
N GLY A 27 -2.03 -1.59 -4.27
CA GLY A 27 -1.29 -0.85 -5.28
C GLY A 27 0.04 -1.52 -5.55
N HIS A 28 0.26 -1.96 -6.80
CA HIS A 28 1.54 -2.52 -7.24
C HIS A 28 2.18 -1.64 -8.30
N ILE A 29 3.30 -1.01 -7.95
CA ILE A 29 4.07 -0.14 -8.84
C ILE A 29 5.38 -0.86 -9.19
N ARG A 30 5.66 -1.06 -10.48
CA ARG A 30 6.81 -1.85 -10.94
C ARG A 30 7.57 -1.15 -12.06
N GLY A 31 8.88 -1.13 -11.91
CA GLY A 31 9.84 -1.02 -13.01
C GLY A 31 10.28 -2.41 -13.49
N TRP A 32 11.34 -2.46 -14.29
CA TRP A 32 11.86 -3.71 -14.86
C TRP A 32 12.51 -4.62 -13.80
N ASP A 33 13.39 -4.06 -12.96
CA ASP A 33 14.16 -4.82 -11.96
C ASP A 33 13.73 -4.56 -10.51
N ILE A 34 12.99 -3.49 -10.26
CA ILE A 34 12.53 -3.08 -8.92
C ILE A 34 11.06 -2.70 -8.95
N GLY A 35 10.37 -2.92 -7.84
CA GLY A 35 9.02 -2.43 -7.62
C GLY A 35 8.69 -2.33 -6.13
N ALA A 36 7.52 -1.78 -5.86
CA ALA A 36 6.96 -1.72 -4.52
C ALA A 36 5.48 -2.06 -4.59
N ARG A 37 5.00 -2.78 -3.58
CA ARG A 37 3.59 -3.08 -3.39
C ARG A 37 3.15 -2.54 -2.04
N VAL A 38 2.06 -1.79 -2.06
CA VAL A 38 1.46 -1.21 -0.87
C VAL A 38 0.05 -1.75 -0.74
N PHE A 39 -0.27 -2.26 0.44
CA PHE A 39 -1.60 -2.73 0.77
C PHE A 39 -2.16 -1.95 1.95
N MET A 40 -3.34 -1.40 1.76
CA MET A 40 -4.13 -0.81 2.82
C MET A 40 -5.29 -1.73 3.15
N ARG A 41 -5.45 -2.11 4.42
CA ARG A 41 -6.59 -2.91 4.87
C ARG A 41 -7.06 -2.48 6.24
N TYR A 42 -8.34 -2.72 6.52
CA TYR A 42 -8.83 -2.66 7.89
C TYR A 42 -8.68 -4.03 8.54
N ASN A 43 -7.96 -4.10 9.65
CA ASN A 43 -7.86 -5.33 10.44
C ASN A 43 -9.03 -5.39 11.44
N GLU A 44 -9.94 -6.34 11.23
CA GLU A 44 -11.12 -6.51 12.09
C GLU A 44 -10.80 -7.02 13.51
N GLN A 45 -9.61 -7.59 13.75
CA GLN A 45 -9.20 -8.06 15.07
C GLN A 45 -8.68 -6.91 15.93
N THR A 46 -7.77 -6.11 15.38
CA THR A 46 -7.17 -4.96 16.08
C THR A 46 -8.04 -3.70 15.98
N LYS A 47 -9.04 -3.71 15.08
CA LYS A 47 -9.92 -2.58 14.75
C LYS A 47 -9.18 -1.37 14.18
N GLU A 48 -8.02 -1.59 13.55
CA GLU A 48 -7.13 -0.56 13.03
C GLU A 48 -6.92 -0.65 11.52
N ASN A 49 -6.48 0.46 10.92
CA ASN A 49 -6.00 0.48 9.54
C ASN A 49 -4.53 0.05 9.52
N GLU A 50 -4.19 -0.89 8.65
CA GLU A 50 -2.83 -1.36 8.44
C GLU A 50 -2.35 -0.98 7.04
N CYS A 51 -1.14 -0.43 6.97
CA CYS A 51 -0.37 -0.17 5.76
C CYS A 51 0.77 -1.18 5.69
N THR A 52 0.70 -2.13 4.76
CA THR A 52 1.80 -3.08 4.50
C THR A 52 2.59 -2.60 3.30
N ILE A 53 3.91 -2.52 3.45
CA ILE A 53 4.83 -2.12 2.37
C ILE A 53 5.80 -3.26 2.10
N ASP A 54 5.77 -3.75 0.86
CA ASP A 54 6.66 -4.78 0.37
C ASP A 54 7.52 -4.22 -0.78
N LEU A 55 8.83 -4.42 -0.72
CA LEU A 55 9.72 -4.27 -1.88
C LEU A 55 9.51 -5.48 -2.77
N THR A 56 9.33 -5.30 -4.06
CA THR A 56 9.23 -6.40 -5.03
C THR A 56 10.38 -6.33 -6.02
N SER A 57 10.75 -7.45 -6.61
CA SER A 57 11.45 -7.41 -7.89
C SER A 57 10.54 -6.74 -8.91
N GLY A 58 11.13 -6.19 -9.96
CA GLY A 58 10.39 -5.59 -11.05
C GLY A 58 9.63 -6.64 -11.87
N SER A 59 9.18 -6.25 -13.06
CA SER A 59 8.34 -7.10 -13.91
C SER A 59 9.02 -8.38 -14.43
N ASN A 60 10.35 -8.50 -14.32
CA ASN A 60 11.12 -9.62 -14.85
C ASN A 60 11.44 -10.74 -13.83
N GLY A 61 11.07 -10.57 -12.55
CA GLY A 61 11.42 -11.51 -11.48
C GLY A 61 10.28 -11.72 -10.47
N GLY A 62 10.43 -12.71 -9.59
CA GLY A 62 9.41 -13.14 -8.62
C GLY A 62 9.72 -12.90 -7.13
N GLY A 63 10.69 -12.06 -6.79
CA GLY A 63 11.10 -11.81 -5.41
C GLY A 63 10.27 -10.73 -4.72
N SER A 64 10.07 -10.85 -3.41
CA SER A 64 9.60 -9.75 -2.57
C SER A 64 10.20 -9.80 -1.17
N LYS A 65 10.33 -8.63 -0.55
CA LYS A 65 10.78 -8.45 0.83
C LYS A 65 9.84 -7.50 1.53
N ARG A 66 9.23 -7.95 2.62
CA ARG A 66 8.44 -7.06 3.48
C ARG A 66 9.34 -6.05 4.16
N LEU A 67 9.00 -4.77 4.02
CA LEU A 67 9.69 -3.68 4.71
C LEU A 67 9.06 -3.43 6.07
N GLY A 68 7.72 -3.54 6.16
CA GLY A 68 7.03 -3.39 7.42
C GLY A 68 5.50 -3.43 7.29
N VAL A 69 4.86 -3.44 8.45
CA VAL A 69 3.43 -3.22 8.61
C VAL A 69 3.29 -2.06 9.59
N PHE A 70 2.60 -1.01 9.17
CA PHE A 70 2.50 0.24 9.89
C PHE A 70 1.05 0.59 10.16
N THR A 71 0.81 1.29 11.25
CA THR A 71 -0.49 1.78 11.71
C THR A 71 -0.40 3.27 12.03
N LEU A 72 -1.50 3.85 12.52
CA LEU A 72 -1.49 5.25 12.98
C LEU A 72 -0.53 5.48 14.15
N LYS A 73 -0.28 4.47 14.98
CA LYS A 73 0.60 4.58 16.15
C LYS A 73 2.04 4.83 15.73
N ASP A 74 2.51 4.09 14.72
CA ASP A 74 3.85 4.22 14.17
C ASP A 74 4.10 5.63 13.58
N LEU A 75 3.05 6.27 13.06
CA LEU A 75 3.13 7.66 12.59
C LEU A 75 3.28 8.66 13.75
N GLN A 76 2.60 8.40 14.88
CA GLN A 76 2.62 9.28 16.04
C GLN A 76 3.97 9.25 16.77
N GLU A 77 4.64 8.10 16.79
CA GLU A 77 5.98 7.94 17.36
C GLU A 77 7.06 8.76 16.64
N LEU A 78 6.87 9.06 15.35
CA LEU A 78 7.79 9.87 14.55
C LEU A 78 7.69 11.39 14.80
N ILE A 79 6.64 11.86 15.47
CA ILE A 79 6.32 13.29 15.66
C ILE A 79 6.65 13.77 17.09
N GLN A 80 7.08 12.88 17.98
CA GLN A 80 7.61 13.23 19.31
C GLN A 80 9.10 13.58 19.26
#